data_AF-A0A2V9W4E2-F1
#
_entry.id   AF-A0A2V9W4E2-F1
#
_cell.length_a   1.000
_cell.length_b   1.000
_cell.length_c   1.000
_cell.angle_alpha   90.00
_cell.angle_beta   90.00
_cell.angle_gamma   90.00
#
_symmetry.space_group_name_H-M   'P 1'
#
loop_
_entity.id
_entity.type
_entity.pdbx_description
1 polymer ?
#
loop_
_entity_poly.entity_id
_entity_poly.type
_entity_poly.pdbx_seq_one_letter_code
_entity_poly.pdbx_strand_id
1 'polypeptide(L)'
;MKRYSIIFLTACLFSSGCSGGPQPLQGQASASISSAKAEKAYDEKVPPTKKEVLRALLDSQDVSLSSDASCSGVGTETTDTNIGDYISGFLAEQNGEKGKNWLEIAAKPAPPQGAEPVWHCDVVIRHVDGEDRWGWGVSFLMKARNHSVIRNSFRCTGSG
;
A
#
# COMPACT_ATOMS: atom_id res chain seq x y z
N MET A 1 -31.60 1.30 -29.06
CA MET A 1 -30.62 0.84 -30.08
C MET A 1 -30.34 1.97 -31.05
N LYS A 2 -29.18 2.64 -30.96
CA LYS A 2 -28.69 3.57 -32.00
C LYS A 2 -27.19 3.34 -32.14
N ARG A 3 -26.81 2.77 -33.29
CA ARG A 3 -25.43 2.54 -33.72
C ARG A 3 -24.93 3.83 -34.38
N TYR A 4 -23.77 4.31 -33.97
CA TYR A 4 -23.00 5.29 -34.75
C TYR A 4 -21.61 4.73 -35.00
N SER A 5 -21.42 4.23 -36.22
CA SER A 5 -20.11 4.02 -36.83
C SER A 5 -19.61 5.35 -37.34
N ILE A 6 -18.43 5.79 -36.91
CA ILE A 6 -17.64 6.79 -37.65
C ILE A 6 -16.20 6.27 -37.72
N ILE A 7 -15.82 5.93 -38.94
CA ILE A 7 -14.48 5.58 -39.39
C ILE A 7 -13.75 6.90 -39.64
N PHE A 8 -12.57 7.10 -39.05
CA PHE A 8 -11.59 8.07 -39.56
C PHE A 8 -10.28 7.36 -39.86
N LEU A 9 -10.10 7.12 -41.15
CA LEU A 9 -8.83 6.84 -41.81
C LEU A 9 -8.08 8.17 -41.88
N THR A 10 -6.85 8.25 -41.34
CA THR A 10 -5.89 9.25 -41.82
C THR A 10 -4.49 8.66 -41.72
N ALA A 11 -3.96 8.34 -42.90
CA ALA A 11 -2.57 8.01 -43.12
C ALA A 11 -1.73 9.30 -43.12
N CYS A 12 -0.65 9.33 -42.35
CA CYS A 12 0.47 10.23 -42.57
C CYS A 12 1.76 9.40 -42.63
N LEU A 13 2.21 9.18 -43.86
CA LEU A 13 3.59 8.86 -44.20
C LEU A 13 4.45 10.10 -43.95
N PHE A 14 5.47 9.98 -43.11
CA PHE A 14 6.67 10.82 -43.22
C PHE A 14 7.92 9.96 -43.08
N SER A 15 8.79 10.21 -44.03
CA SER A 15 10.00 9.50 -44.41
C SER A 15 11.26 10.06 -43.72
N SER A 16 12.28 9.20 -43.68
CA SER A 16 13.71 9.53 -43.77
C SER A 16 14.42 10.16 -42.57
N GLY A 17 15.28 9.34 -41.96
CA GLY A 17 16.73 9.59 -42.02
C GLY A 17 17.37 10.33 -40.86
N CYS A 18 17.86 9.58 -39.87
CA CYS A 18 19.00 9.99 -39.05
C CYS A 18 19.93 8.79 -38.87
N SER A 19 21.03 8.78 -39.63
CA SER A 19 22.18 7.90 -39.45
C SER A 19 22.97 8.37 -38.21
N GLY A 20 22.59 7.89 -37.03
CA GLY A 20 23.36 8.10 -35.79
C GLY A 20 24.32 6.93 -35.57
N GLY A 21 25.62 7.20 -35.60
CA GLY A 21 26.66 6.21 -35.35
C GLY A 21 26.61 5.62 -33.94
N PRO A 22 27.23 4.45 -33.72
CA PRO A 22 27.27 3.82 -32.41
C PRO A 22 28.12 4.65 -31.44
N GLN A 23 27.46 5.37 -30.53
CA GLN A 23 28.13 5.89 -29.34
C GLN A 23 28.43 4.72 -28.38
N PRO A 24 29.65 4.59 -27.86
CA PRO A 24 29.93 3.67 -26.79
C PRO A 24 29.13 4.10 -25.56
N LEU A 25 28.24 3.23 -25.09
CA LEU A 25 27.53 3.35 -23.82
C LEU A 25 28.57 3.33 -22.70
N GLN A 26 29.09 4.50 -22.34
CA GLN A 26 29.79 4.71 -21.09
C GLN A 26 28.75 4.51 -19.97
N GLY A 27 28.89 3.40 -19.26
CA GLY A 27 28.09 3.07 -18.09
C GLY A 27 28.14 4.20 -17.08
N GLN A 28 27.07 4.99 -17.03
CA GLN A 28 26.79 5.84 -15.90
C GLN A 28 26.38 4.92 -14.76
N ALA A 29 27.36 4.59 -13.93
CA ALA A 29 27.12 4.07 -12.59
C ALA A 29 26.29 5.13 -11.86
N SER A 30 24.97 4.93 -11.84
CA SER A 30 24.05 5.67 -10.99
C SER A 30 24.45 5.41 -9.56
N ALA A 31 25.27 6.31 -9.00
CA ALA A 31 25.51 6.37 -7.58
C ALA A 31 24.16 6.62 -6.90
N SER A 32 23.58 5.55 -6.37
CA SER A 32 22.41 5.62 -5.50
C SER A 32 22.83 6.36 -4.23
N ILE A 33 22.59 7.68 -4.22
CA ILE A 33 22.68 8.47 -3.00
C ILE A 33 21.51 8.03 -2.12
N SER A 34 21.75 6.97 -1.34
CA SER A 34 20.88 6.59 -0.23
C SER A 34 21.00 7.69 0.81
N SER A 35 20.10 8.67 0.72
CA SER A 35 19.88 9.63 1.79
C SER A 35 19.24 8.87 2.95
N ALA A 36 20.06 8.22 3.77
CA ALA A 36 19.64 7.64 5.03
C ALA A 36 19.11 8.78 5.93
N LYS A 37 17.80 9.00 5.87
CA LYS A 37 17.09 9.90 6.76
C LYS A 37 17.38 9.47 8.19
N ALA A 38 17.90 10.38 9.01
CA ALA A 38 18.21 10.11 10.41
C ALA A 38 17.01 9.44 11.09
N GLU A 39 17.27 8.29 11.69
CA GLU A 39 16.25 7.45 12.29
C GLU A 39 15.72 8.11 13.56
N LYS A 40 14.42 8.40 13.60
CA LYS A 40 13.79 9.01 14.76
C LYS A 40 13.68 7.95 15.86
N ALA A 41 14.29 8.21 17.02
CA ALA A 41 14.14 7.37 18.20
C ALA A 41 12.82 7.68 18.93
N TYR A 42 12.22 6.63 19.47
CA TYR A 42 10.94 6.67 20.18
C TYR A 42 11.07 6.08 21.59
N ASP A 43 10.18 6.48 22.50
CA ASP A 43 10.04 5.82 23.80
C ASP A 43 9.33 4.47 23.59
N GLU A 44 10.06 3.38 23.82
CA GLU A 44 9.57 2.01 23.60
C GLU A 44 8.35 1.65 24.45
N LYS A 45 8.03 2.41 25.51
CA LYS A 45 6.85 2.21 26.36
C LYS A 45 5.61 2.93 25.87
N VAL A 46 5.75 3.87 24.94
CA VAL A 46 4.65 4.68 24.41
C VAL A 46 4.19 4.07 23.08
N PRO A 47 2.90 3.73 22.93
CA PRO A 47 2.41 3.17 21.67
C PRO A 47 2.53 4.20 20.53
N PRO A 48 2.76 3.74 19.28
CA PRO A 48 2.68 4.60 18.10
C PRO A 48 1.34 5.33 18.03
N THR A 49 1.39 6.60 17.65
CA THR A 49 0.16 7.35 17.41
C THR A 49 -0.57 6.81 16.18
N LYS A 50 -1.89 7.04 16.06
CA LYS A 50 -2.67 6.65 14.88
C LYS A 50 -2.05 7.15 13.56
N LYS A 51 -1.51 8.37 13.58
CA LYS A 51 -0.83 8.98 12.42
C LYS A 51 0.45 8.23 12.06
N GLU A 52 1.20 7.75 13.04
CA GLU A 52 2.43 6.98 12.80
C GLU A 52 2.13 5.59 12.28
N VAL A 53 1.11 4.91 12.81
CA VAL A 53 0.64 3.64 12.27
C VAL A 53 0.17 3.79 10.82
N LEU A 54 -0.68 4.79 10.54
CA LEU A 54 -1.17 5.03 9.18
C LEU A 54 -0.03 5.38 8.21
N ARG A 55 0.92 6.21 8.65
CA ARG A 55 2.11 6.52 7.85
C ARG A 55 2.92 5.26 7.56
N ALA A 56 3.17 4.43 8.56
CA ALA A 56 3.93 3.19 8.42
C ALA A 56 3.25 2.19 7.46
N LEU A 57 1.92 2.13 7.47
CA LEU A 57 1.13 1.38 6.49
C LEU A 57 1.35 1.91 5.06
N LEU A 58 1.21 3.22 4.84
CA LEU A 58 1.40 3.84 3.52
C LEU A 58 2.85 3.68 3.02
N ASP A 59 3.83 3.78 3.91
CA ASP A 59 5.25 3.54 3.61
C ASP A 59 5.54 2.04 3.29
N SER A 60 4.58 1.14 3.54
CA SER A 60 4.66 -0.32 3.28
C SER A 60 3.80 -0.78 2.10
N GLN A 61 3.38 0.14 1.22
CA GLN A 61 2.52 -0.17 0.07
C GLN A 61 3.05 -1.29 -0.83
N ASP A 62 4.35 -1.48 -0.92
CA ASP A 62 5.02 -2.44 -1.80
C ASP A 62 5.10 -3.87 -1.22
N VAL A 63 4.59 -4.10 -0.01
CA VAL A 63 4.53 -5.46 0.59
C VAL A 63 3.57 -6.33 -0.21
N SER A 64 4.03 -7.48 -0.70
CA SER A 64 3.20 -8.38 -1.51
C SER A 64 2.09 -9.05 -0.69
N LEU A 65 0.89 -9.16 -1.25
CA LEU A 65 -0.22 -9.92 -0.67
C LEU A 65 0.07 -11.42 -0.58
N SER A 66 1.01 -11.95 -1.37
CA SER A 66 1.36 -13.36 -1.29
C SER A 66 2.28 -13.70 -0.11
N SER A 67 2.71 -12.71 0.69
CA SER A 67 3.59 -12.96 1.83
C SER A 67 2.92 -13.69 2.99
N ASP A 68 1.58 -13.65 3.06
CA ASP A 68 0.81 -14.31 4.09
C ASP A 68 -0.47 -14.94 3.55
N ALA A 69 -0.81 -16.13 4.04
CA ALA A 69 -2.01 -16.85 3.60
C ALA A 69 -3.32 -16.09 3.87
N SER A 70 -3.37 -15.25 4.91
CA SER A 70 -4.54 -14.41 5.21
C SER A 70 -4.84 -13.38 4.11
N CYS A 71 -3.85 -13.06 3.29
CA CYS A 71 -3.95 -12.10 2.19
C CYS A 71 -4.21 -12.75 0.82
N SER A 72 -4.40 -14.06 0.77
CA SER A 72 -4.62 -14.77 -0.48
C SER A 72 -6.02 -14.47 -1.05
N GLY A 73 -6.07 -13.74 -2.17
CA GLY A 73 -7.32 -13.49 -2.91
C GLY A 73 -8.27 -12.49 -2.25
N VAL A 74 -7.78 -11.66 -1.32
CA VAL A 74 -8.59 -10.66 -0.59
C VAL A 74 -8.59 -9.28 -1.26
N GLY A 75 -7.92 -9.13 -2.41
CA GLY A 75 -7.96 -7.91 -3.21
C GLY A 75 -9.38 -7.54 -3.63
N THR A 76 -9.62 -6.25 -3.81
CA THR A 76 -10.85 -5.75 -4.46
C THR A 76 -10.87 -6.07 -5.95
N GLU A 77 -9.69 -6.22 -6.57
CA GLU A 77 -9.51 -6.62 -7.95
C GLU A 77 -8.57 -7.83 -8.06
N THR A 78 -8.71 -8.62 -9.12
CA THR A 78 -7.82 -9.78 -9.38
C THR A 78 -6.39 -9.39 -9.68
N THR A 79 -6.15 -8.11 -9.98
CA THR A 79 -4.84 -7.52 -10.27
C THR A 79 -4.15 -6.95 -9.04
N ASP A 80 -4.78 -6.98 -7.86
CA ASP A 80 -4.17 -6.51 -6.62
C ASP A 80 -3.04 -7.46 -6.20
N THR A 81 -1.83 -6.93 -6.10
CA THR A 81 -0.61 -7.73 -5.83
C THR A 81 0.08 -7.38 -4.53
N ASN A 82 -0.19 -6.19 -3.98
CA ASN A 82 0.46 -5.64 -2.80
C ASN A 82 -0.52 -4.93 -1.85
N ILE A 83 -0.03 -4.58 -0.66
CA ILE A 83 -0.80 -3.90 0.39
C ILE A 83 -1.31 -2.54 -0.09
N GLY A 84 -0.55 -1.85 -0.94
CA GLY A 84 -0.98 -0.59 -1.57
C GLY A 84 -2.23 -0.77 -2.41
N ASP A 85 -2.22 -1.74 -3.34
CA ASP A 85 -3.37 -2.08 -4.19
C ASP A 85 -4.60 -2.39 -3.31
N TYR A 86 -4.46 -3.33 -2.37
CA TYR A 86 -5.49 -3.75 -1.43
C TYR A 86 -6.11 -2.57 -0.65
N ILE A 87 -5.28 -1.75 0.00
CA ILE A 87 -5.76 -0.61 0.79
C ILE A 87 -6.42 0.45 -0.11
N SER A 88 -5.86 0.70 -1.30
CA SER A 88 -6.40 1.69 -2.23
C SER A 88 -7.78 1.31 -2.75
N GLY A 89 -8.01 0.03 -3.04
CA GLY A 89 -9.31 -0.49 -3.46
C GLY A 89 -10.39 -0.24 -2.40
N PHE A 90 -10.16 -0.64 -1.16
CA PHE A 90 -11.13 -0.39 -0.07
C PHE A 90 -11.34 1.09 0.25
N LEU A 91 -10.31 1.93 0.08
CA LEU A 91 -10.48 3.38 0.19
C LEU A 91 -11.30 3.97 -0.96
N ALA A 92 -11.21 3.40 -2.17
CA ALA A 92 -12.00 3.84 -3.32
C ALA A 92 -13.50 3.60 -3.11
N GLU A 93 -13.87 2.53 -2.40
CA GLU A 93 -15.26 2.25 -2.00
C GLU A 93 -15.83 3.26 -0.98
N GLN A 94 -14.99 4.12 -0.38
CA GLN A 94 -15.44 5.17 0.53
C GLN A 94 -15.92 6.46 -0.17
N ASN A 95 -16.23 6.41 -1.47
CA ASN A 95 -16.59 7.57 -2.30
C ASN A 95 -18.09 7.90 -2.34
N GLY A 96 -18.94 7.12 -1.65
CA GLY A 96 -20.39 7.34 -1.64
C GLY A 96 -20.81 8.69 -1.03
N GLU A 97 -21.85 9.30 -1.60
CA GLU A 97 -22.47 10.54 -1.04
C GLU A 97 -23.26 10.29 0.26
N LYS A 98 -23.50 9.03 0.59
CA LYS A 98 -24.27 8.56 1.75
C LYS A 98 -23.46 7.55 2.55
N GLY A 99 -23.94 7.24 3.75
CA GLY A 99 -23.27 6.32 4.67
C GLY A 99 -22.24 6.98 5.58
N LYS A 100 -21.52 6.15 6.33
CA LYS A 100 -20.45 6.53 7.25
C LYS A 100 -19.20 5.71 6.94
N ASN A 101 -18.12 6.41 6.66
CA ASN A 101 -16.80 5.84 6.40
C ASN A 101 -15.84 6.32 7.49
N TRP A 102 -15.05 5.42 8.07
CA TRP A 102 -14.01 5.80 9.03
C TRP A 102 -12.87 4.79 9.05
N LEU A 103 -11.76 5.20 9.69
CA LEU A 103 -10.62 4.32 9.96
C LEU A 103 -10.59 3.99 11.46
N GLU A 104 -10.53 2.71 11.78
CA GLU A 104 -10.19 2.23 13.12
C GLU A 104 -8.71 1.88 13.16
N ILE A 105 -7.96 2.60 13.98
CA ILE A 105 -6.51 2.42 14.11
C ILE A 105 -6.18 2.17 15.58
N ALA A 106 -5.53 1.05 15.85
CA ALA A 106 -5.11 0.65 17.19
C ALA A 106 -3.64 0.22 17.19
N ALA A 107 -2.96 0.44 18.31
CA ALA A 107 -1.64 -0.10 18.60
C ALA A 107 -1.67 -0.69 20.01
N LYS A 108 -1.26 -1.96 20.16
CA LYS A 108 -1.27 -2.70 21.42
C LYS A 108 0.08 -3.36 21.64
N PRO A 109 0.54 -3.54 22.90
CA PRO A 109 1.73 -4.33 23.17
C PRO A 109 1.57 -5.74 22.59
N ALA A 110 2.64 -6.28 22.01
CA ALA A 110 2.68 -7.64 21.52
C ALA A 110 3.90 -8.39 22.05
N PRO A 111 3.90 -9.74 22.02
CA PRO A 111 5.08 -10.52 22.36
C PRO A 111 6.30 -10.05 21.56
N PRO A 112 7.46 -9.85 22.20
CA PRO A 112 8.65 -9.35 21.53
C PRO A 112 9.08 -10.30 20.40
N GLN A 113 9.67 -9.73 19.36
CA GLN A 113 10.33 -10.50 18.30
C GLN A 113 11.80 -10.69 18.69
N GLY A 114 12.09 -11.82 19.34
CA GLY A 114 13.38 -12.03 19.99
C GLY A 114 13.56 -11.12 21.20
N ALA A 115 14.58 -10.26 21.19
CA ALA A 115 14.83 -9.27 22.24
C ALA A 115 14.21 -7.90 21.96
N GLU A 116 13.55 -7.73 20.81
CA GLU A 116 13.02 -6.43 20.38
C GLU A 116 11.54 -6.28 20.78
N PRO A 117 11.19 -5.27 21.61
CA PRO A 117 9.79 -4.97 21.90
C PRO A 117 9.07 -4.47 20.64
N VAL A 118 7.83 -4.91 20.48
CA VAL A 118 7.00 -4.60 19.31
C VAL A 118 5.58 -4.22 19.69
N TRP A 119 4.97 -3.44 18.82
CA TRP A 119 3.56 -3.08 18.85
C TRP A 119 2.82 -3.86 17.77
N HIS A 120 1.71 -4.50 18.13
CA HIS A 120 0.71 -4.97 17.17
C HIS A 120 -0.16 -3.80 16.78
N CYS A 121 -0.21 -3.52 15.48
CA CYS A 121 -0.98 -2.43 14.91
C CYS A 121 -2.09 -2.99 14.03
N ASP A 122 -3.30 -2.48 14.24
CA ASP A 122 -4.48 -2.79 13.42
C ASP A 122 -4.90 -1.52 12.69
N VAL A 123 -5.19 -1.63 11.39
CA VAL A 123 -5.82 -0.57 10.59
C VAL A 123 -7.00 -1.19 9.85
N VAL A 124 -8.21 -0.75 10.19
CA VAL A 124 -9.45 -1.23 9.58
C VAL A 124 -10.18 -0.06 8.93
N ILE A 125 -10.50 -0.23 7.65
CA ILE A 125 -11.36 0.63 6.84
C ILE A 125 -12.79 0.15 7.08
N ARG A 126 -13.62 1.05 7.63
CA ARG A 126 -15.02 0.77 7.92
C ARG A 126 -15.91 1.48 6.92
N HIS A 127 -16.96 0.78 6.52
CA HIS A 127 -18.06 1.30 5.71
C HIS A 127 -19.39 0.89 6.31
N VAL A 128 -20.32 1.83 6.38
CA VAL A 128 -21.69 1.60 6.79
C VAL A 128 -22.62 2.45 5.91
N ASP A 129 -23.38 1.81 5.03
CA ASP A 129 -24.48 2.42 4.29
C ASP A 129 -25.73 1.53 4.34
N GLY A 130 -26.66 1.87 5.23
CA GLY A 130 -27.86 1.08 5.48
C GLY A 130 -27.54 -0.33 6.00
N GLU A 131 -27.85 -1.33 5.16
CA GLU A 131 -27.58 -2.75 5.40
C GLU A 131 -26.18 -3.18 4.94
N ASP A 132 -25.49 -2.37 4.11
CA ASP A 132 -24.11 -2.65 3.74
C ASP A 132 -23.17 -2.22 4.86
N ARG A 133 -22.56 -3.21 5.52
CA ARG A 133 -21.69 -3.00 6.67
C ARG A 133 -20.52 -3.95 6.57
N TRP A 134 -19.32 -3.38 6.47
CA TRP A 134 -18.10 -4.17 6.42
C TRP A 134 -16.92 -3.44 7.05
N GLY A 135 -15.95 -4.24 7.48
CA GLY A 135 -14.63 -3.79 7.87
C GLY A 135 -13.55 -4.65 7.23
N TRP A 136 -12.69 -4.01 6.45
CA TRP A 136 -11.52 -4.63 5.83
C TRP A 136 -10.26 -3.90 6.25
N GLY A 137 -9.17 -4.63 6.45
CA GLY A 137 -7.98 -4.01 6.99
C GLY A 137 -6.76 -4.89 6.96
N VAL A 138 -5.75 -4.45 7.68
CA VAL A 138 -4.52 -5.18 7.91
C VAL A 138 -4.12 -5.09 9.37
N SER A 139 -3.36 -6.08 9.81
CA SER A 139 -2.57 -6.00 11.03
C SER A 139 -1.09 -6.26 10.73
N PHE A 140 -0.20 -5.62 11.47
CA PHE A 140 1.24 -5.77 11.33
C PHE A 140 1.96 -5.38 12.62
N LEU A 141 3.24 -5.75 12.72
CA LEU A 141 4.09 -5.41 13.84
C LEU A 141 4.97 -4.20 13.53
N MET A 142 5.09 -3.29 14.49
CA MET A 142 6.02 -2.17 14.47
C MET A 142 7.05 -2.31 15.60
N LYS A 143 8.32 -2.08 15.30
CA LYS A 143 9.39 -2.06 16.30
C LYS A 143 9.23 -0.86 17.22
N ALA A 144 9.30 -1.06 18.53
CA ALA A 144 9.07 0.02 19.50
C ALA A 144 10.15 1.12 19.46
N ARG A 145 11.39 0.76 19.09
CA ARG A 145 12.54 1.70 19.07
C ARG A 145 12.42 2.83 18.05
N ASN A 146 11.98 2.49 16.85
CA ASN A 146 12.05 3.36 15.67
C ASN A 146 10.71 3.46 14.90
N HIS A 147 9.68 2.75 15.37
CA HIS A 147 8.38 2.65 14.72
C HIS A 147 8.46 2.15 13.25
N SER A 148 9.50 1.38 12.90
CA SER A 148 9.60 0.74 11.58
C SER A 148 8.79 -0.56 11.54
N VAL A 149 8.24 -0.87 10.37
CA VAL A 149 7.39 -2.06 10.17
C VAL A 149 8.24 -3.31 10.00
N ILE A 150 7.82 -4.40 10.67
CA ILE A 150 8.34 -5.75 10.41
C ILE A 150 7.60 -6.28 9.18
N ARG A 151 8.18 -6.13 7.99
CA ARG A 151 7.46 -6.28 6.71
C ARG A 151 6.85 -7.67 6.46
N ASN A 152 7.37 -8.74 7.05
CA ASN A 152 6.81 -10.09 6.94
C ASN A 152 5.75 -10.41 8.01
N SER A 153 5.33 -9.42 8.80
CA SER A 153 4.30 -9.59 9.83
C SER A 153 2.90 -9.18 9.39
N PHE A 154 2.74 -8.69 8.15
CA PHE A 154 1.44 -8.31 7.61
C PHE A 154 0.48 -9.49 7.58
N ARG A 155 -0.74 -9.23 8.03
CA ARG A 155 -1.91 -10.10 7.93
C ARG A 155 -3.05 -9.29 7.39
N CYS A 156 -3.81 -9.81 6.43
CA CYS A 156 -5.04 -9.18 5.98
C CYS A 156 -6.16 -9.61 6.90
N THR A 157 -6.98 -8.64 7.33
CA THR A 157 -8.07 -8.86 8.28
C THR A 157 -9.40 -8.60 7.58
N GLY A 158 -10.25 -9.62 7.47
CA GLY A 158 -11.66 -9.53 7.06
C GLY A 158 -12.33 -10.91 7.04
N SER A 159 -13.64 -11.08 6.97
CA SER A 159 -14.79 -10.15 6.94
C SER A 159 -15.54 -10.19 8.27
N GLY A 160 -15.82 -9.03 8.87
CA GLY A 160 -16.77 -8.88 9.97
C GLY A 160 -17.81 -7.83 9.65
#